data_AF-A0A7S3RL17-F1
#
_entry.id   AF-A0A7S3RL17-F1
#
_cell.length_a   1.000
_cell.length_b   1.000
_cell.length_c   1.000
_cell.angle_alpha   90.00
_cell.angle_beta   90.00
_cell.angle_gamma   90.00
#
_symmetry.space_group_name_H-M   'P 1'
#
loop_
_entity.id
_entity.type
_entity.pdbx_description
1 polymer ?
#
loop_
_entity_poly.entity_id
_entity_poly.type
_entity_poly.pdbx_seq_one_letter_code
_entity_poly.pdbx_strand_id
1 'polypeptide(L)'
;QDSPFMKNMRKADEVCIEKTKERDEKRKARDPEFDPSDADWDAEKSFQYDKSVNYYRALGVDDLATLAEIKDAYKKLSLIFHPDKTAGLTSKEKEEYNATFI
;
A
#
# COMPACT_ATOMS: atom_id res chain seq x y z
N GLN A 1 -18.29 25.71 26.89
CA GLN A 1 -16.86 25.88 26.52
C GLN A 1 -16.25 24.50 26.40
N ASP A 2 -15.53 24.22 25.31
CA ASP A 2 -14.85 22.92 25.16
C ASP A 2 -13.71 22.76 26.15
N SER A 3 -13.61 21.56 26.72
CA SER A 3 -12.49 21.16 27.57
C SER A 3 -11.14 21.33 26.82
N PRO A 4 -10.05 21.70 27.53
CA PRO A 4 -8.71 21.74 26.94
C PRO A 4 -8.33 20.45 26.18
N PHE A 5 -8.79 19.29 26.65
CA PHE A 5 -8.59 18.01 25.96
C PHE A 5 -9.28 17.96 24.59
N MET A 6 -10.56 18.38 24.51
CA MET A 6 -11.31 18.39 23.25
C MET A 6 -10.73 19.38 22.24
N LYS A 7 -10.15 20.51 22.70
CA LYS A 7 -9.46 21.46 21.83
C LYS A 7 -8.21 20.84 21.20
N ASN A 8 -7.45 20.06 21.96
CA ASN A 8 -6.27 19.36 21.45
C ASN A 8 -6.65 18.24 20.48
N MET A 9 -7.73 17.51 20.76
CA MET A 9 -8.25 16.46 19.87
C MET A 9 -8.67 17.04 18.52
N ARG A 10 -9.45 18.14 18.51
CA ARG A 10 -9.84 18.82 17.27
C ARG A 10 -8.65 19.30 16.45
N LYS A 11 -7.62 19.85 17.09
CA LYS A 11 -6.38 20.23 16.41
C LYS A 11 -5.67 19.03 15.77
N ALA A 12 -5.62 17.89 16.46
CA ALA A 12 -5.03 16.68 15.91
C ALA A 12 -5.85 16.16 14.72
N ASP A 13 -7.18 16.13 14.84
CA ASP A 13 -8.08 15.73 13.76
C ASP A 13 -7.93 16.64 12.53
N GLU A 14 -7.87 17.97 12.74
CA GLU A 14 -7.63 18.96 11.68
C GLU A 14 -6.32 18.69 10.94
N VAL A 15 -5.23 18.41 11.67
CA VAL A 15 -3.93 18.07 11.08
C VAL A 15 -4.00 16.76 10.28
N CYS A 16 -4.66 15.73 10.79
CA CYS A 16 -4.85 14.47 10.08
C CYS A 16 -5.66 14.67 8.78
N ILE A 17 -6.70 15.49 8.83
CA ILE A 17 -7.52 15.83 7.66
C ILE A 17 -6.67 16.56 6.62
N GLU A 18 -5.89 17.57 7.03
CA GLU A 18 -5.01 18.32 6.13
C GLU A 18 -3.96 17.42 5.47
N LYS A 19 -3.32 16.55 6.25
CA LYS A 19 -2.33 15.59 5.74
C LYS A 19 -2.94 14.59 4.75
N THR A 20 -4.16 14.13 5.02
CA THR A 20 -4.90 13.24 4.11
C THR A 20 -5.19 13.94 2.79
N LYS A 21 -5.67 15.20 2.84
CA LYS A 21 -5.94 16.02 1.64
C LYS A 21 -4.68 16.24 0.80
N GLU A 22 -3.58 16.66 1.44
CA GLU A 22 -2.30 16.89 0.76
C GLU A 22 -1.81 15.63 0.03
N ARG A 23 -1.97 14.46 0.65
CA ARG A 23 -1.62 13.17 0.07
C ARG A 23 -2.52 12.82 -1.12
N ASP A 24 -3.82 13.02 -0.99
CA ASP A 24 -4.79 12.67 -2.02
C ASP A 24 -4.65 13.59 -3.25
N GLU A 25 -4.33 14.87 -3.05
CA GLU A 25 -3.96 15.80 -4.13
C GLU A 25 -2.72 15.34 -4.88
N LYS A 26 -1.67 14.91 -4.17
CA LYS A 26 -0.45 14.35 -4.78
C LYS A 26 -0.74 13.08 -5.58
N ARG A 27 -1.61 12.20 -5.06
CA ARG A 27 -2.02 11.00 -5.80
C ARG A 27 -2.82 11.34 -7.03
N LYS A 28 -3.82 12.21 -6.93
CA LYS A 28 -4.64 12.64 -8.06
C LYS A 28 -3.83 13.32 -9.16
N ALA A 29 -2.76 14.04 -8.79
CA ALA A 29 -1.85 14.64 -9.76
C ALA A 29 -1.05 13.60 -10.56
N ARG A 30 -0.70 12.46 -9.96
CA ARG A 30 0.07 11.38 -10.60
C ARG A 30 -0.81 10.32 -11.27
N ASP A 31 -1.94 10.01 -10.65
CA ASP A 31 -2.95 9.05 -11.10
C ASP A 31 -4.33 9.74 -11.16
N PRO A 32 -4.74 10.25 -12.34
CA PRO A 32 -6.04 10.88 -12.50
C PRO A 32 -7.23 9.93 -12.27
N GLU A 33 -7.01 8.61 -12.32
CA GLU A 33 -8.02 7.59 -12.05
C GLU A 33 -8.21 7.33 -10.54
N PHE A 34 -7.35 7.91 -9.69
CA PHE A 34 -7.49 7.83 -8.24
C PHE A 34 -8.69 8.64 -7.75
N ASP A 35 -9.79 7.94 -7.44
CA ASP A 35 -11.04 8.50 -6.90
C ASP A 35 -11.38 7.84 -5.55
N PRO A 36 -10.93 8.43 -4.42
CA PRO A 36 -11.25 7.87 -3.10
C PRO A 36 -12.73 8.07 -2.80
N SER A 37 -13.44 6.98 -2.48
CA SER A 37 -14.85 7.03 -2.09
C SER A 37 -14.99 6.93 -0.58
N ASP A 38 -15.85 7.73 0.02
CA ASP A 38 -16.19 7.58 1.45
C ASP A 38 -16.83 6.21 1.75
N ALA A 39 -17.38 5.54 0.73
CA ALA A 39 -17.93 4.19 0.87
C ALA A 39 -16.84 3.12 1.08
N ASP A 40 -15.57 3.42 0.80
CA ASP A 40 -14.46 2.46 0.96
C ASP A 40 -14.27 2.05 2.43
N TRP A 41 -14.70 2.89 3.39
CA TRP A 41 -14.64 2.58 4.82
C TRP A 41 -15.60 1.48 5.25
N ASP A 42 -16.71 1.31 4.53
CA ASP A 42 -17.77 0.33 4.81
C ASP A 42 -17.58 -0.99 4.02
N ALA A 43 -16.59 -1.05 3.13
CA ALA A 43 -16.33 -2.23 2.31
C ALA A 43 -15.84 -3.43 3.14
N GLU A 44 -16.26 -4.65 2.75
CA GLU A 44 -15.78 -5.88 3.38
C GLU A 44 -14.27 -6.06 3.17
N LYS A 45 -13.55 -6.29 4.26
CA LYS A 45 -12.10 -6.51 4.22
C LYS A 45 -11.81 -7.88 3.63
N SER A 46 -11.18 -7.90 2.46
CA SER A 46 -10.80 -9.14 1.78
C SER A 46 -9.57 -9.84 2.38
N PHE A 47 -8.74 -9.13 3.15
CA PHE A 47 -7.53 -9.67 3.78
C PHE A 47 -7.31 -9.11 5.19
N GLN A 48 -6.58 -9.87 6.01
CA GLN A 48 -6.10 -9.38 7.31
C GLN A 48 -4.96 -8.40 7.09
N TYR A 49 -5.21 -7.12 7.37
CA TYR A 49 -4.21 -6.06 7.25
C TYR A 49 -3.21 -6.12 8.41
N ASP A 50 -1.92 -6.27 8.06
CA ASP A 50 -0.82 -6.16 9.01
C ASP A 50 -0.21 -4.75 8.94
N LYS A 51 -0.23 -4.05 10.08
CA LYS A 51 0.30 -2.68 10.21
C LYS A 51 1.83 -2.61 10.12
N SER A 52 2.51 -3.72 10.41
CA SER A 52 3.97 -3.79 10.45
C SER A 52 4.60 -3.98 9.07
N VAL A 53 3.81 -4.46 8.10
CA VAL A 53 4.27 -4.76 6.75
C VAL A 53 4.00 -3.58 5.82
N ASN A 54 5.04 -3.09 5.14
CA ASN A 54 4.88 -2.10 4.08
C ASN A 54 4.74 -2.81 2.72
N TYR A 55 3.50 -2.90 2.23
CA TYR A 55 3.18 -3.57 0.97
C TYR A 55 3.77 -2.89 -0.27
N TYR A 56 3.90 -1.56 -0.28
CA TYR A 56 4.54 -0.84 -1.40
C TYR A 56 6.01 -1.20 -1.51
N ARG A 57 6.71 -1.26 -0.37
CA ARG A 57 8.11 -1.70 -0.31
C ARG A 57 8.28 -3.16 -0.69
N ALA A 58 7.37 -4.04 -0.27
CA ALA A 58 7.40 -5.46 -0.66
C ALA A 58 7.25 -5.64 -2.17
N LEU A 59 6.47 -4.78 -2.83
CA LEU A 59 6.36 -4.75 -4.29
C LEU A 59 7.51 -3.99 -4.98
N GLY A 60 8.37 -3.30 -4.22
CA GLY A 60 9.46 -2.48 -4.75
C GLY A 60 8.98 -1.20 -5.44
N VAL A 61 7.80 -0.69 -5.06
CA VAL A 61 7.21 0.52 -5.63
C VAL A 61 7.14 1.65 -4.60
N ASP A 62 6.96 2.86 -5.12
CA ASP A 62 6.79 4.08 -4.30
C ASP A 62 5.40 4.15 -3.65
N ASP A 63 5.27 4.88 -2.55
CA ASP A 63 4.00 5.03 -1.82
C ASP A 63 2.94 5.83 -2.62
N LEU A 64 3.39 6.55 -3.65
CA LEU A 64 2.58 7.27 -4.63
C LEU A 64 2.50 6.54 -5.99
N ALA A 65 2.86 5.26 -6.05
CA ALA A 65 2.77 4.48 -7.28
C ALA A 65 1.32 4.39 -7.78
N THR A 66 1.16 4.50 -9.09
CA THR A 66 -0.12 4.38 -9.79
C THR A 66 -0.61 2.93 -9.83
N LEU A 67 -1.90 2.73 -10.09
CA LEU A 67 -2.45 1.37 -10.20
C LEU A 67 -1.76 0.54 -11.31
N ALA A 68 -1.35 1.18 -12.39
CA ALA A 68 -0.61 0.54 -13.49
C ALA A 68 0.78 0.05 -13.03
N GLU A 69 1.53 0.90 -12.33
CA GLU A 69 2.86 0.54 -11.79
C GLU A 69 2.78 -0.62 -10.79
N ILE A 70 1.75 -0.64 -9.94
CA ILE A 70 1.49 -1.73 -8.99
C ILE A 70 1.21 -3.05 -9.73
N LYS A 71 0.34 -3.02 -10.75
CA LYS A 71 0.01 -4.20 -11.57
C LYS A 71 1.24 -4.73 -12.31
N ASP A 72 2.06 -3.84 -12.85
CA ASP A 72 3.29 -4.21 -13.56
C ASP A 72 4.35 -4.81 -12.62
N ALA A 73 4.54 -4.22 -11.43
CA ALA A 73 5.45 -4.77 -10.41
C ALA A 73 5.00 -6.16 -9.97
N TYR A 74 3.70 -6.33 -9.68
CA TYR A 74 3.13 -7.64 -9.34
C TYR A 74 3.33 -8.66 -10.46
N LYS A 75 3.10 -8.27 -11.74
CA LYS A 75 3.31 -9.15 -12.89
C LYS A 75 4.77 -9.58 -13.02
N LYS A 76 5.72 -8.67 -12.83
CA LYS A 76 7.16 -8.97 -12.86
C LYS A 76 7.54 -9.96 -11.76
N LEU A 77 7.10 -9.72 -10.53
CA LEU A 77 7.33 -10.63 -9.40
C LEU A 77 6.69 -11.99 -9.66
N SER A 78 5.43 -12.02 -10.10
CA SER A 78 4.73 -13.26 -10.41
C SER A 78 5.47 -14.09 -11.45
N LEU A 79 6.06 -13.47 -12.49
CA LEU A 79 6.85 -14.18 -13.50
C LEU A 79 8.18 -14.73 -12.98
N ILE A 80 8.74 -14.14 -11.92
CA ILE A 80 9.97 -14.64 -11.27
C ILE A 80 9.62 -15.84 -10.38
N PHE A 81 8.54 -15.70 -9.60
CA PHE A 81 8.15 -16.67 -8.58
C PHE A 81 7.15 -17.75 -9.05
N HIS A 82 6.67 -17.69 -10.29
CA HIS A 82 5.69 -18.65 -10.79
C HIS A 82 6.19 -20.10 -10.62
N PRO A 83 5.37 -21.03 -10.09
CA PRO A 83 5.80 -22.40 -9.78
C PRO A 83 6.34 -23.14 -11.00
N ASP A 84 5.84 -22.82 -12.21
CA ASP A 84 6.30 -23.42 -13.46
C ASP A 84 7.77 -23.08 -13.79
N LYS A 85 8.21 -21.85 -13.48
CA LYS A 85 9.60 -21.42 -13.71
C LYS A 85 10.52 -21.82 -12.57
N THR A 86 9.99 -21.91 -11.35
CA THR A 86 10.76 -22.34 -10.18
C THR A 86 10.79 -23.85 -10.01
N ALA A 87 9.99 -24.63 -10.74
CA ALA A 87 9.96 -26.09 -10.65
C ALA A 87 11.34 -26.74 -10.87
N GLY A 88 12.17 -26.16 -11.74
CA GLY A 88 13.52 -26.66 -12.05
C GLY A 88 14.66 -26.13 -11.17
N LEU A 89 14.42 -25.15 -10.29
CA LEU A 89 15.47 -24.59 -9.43
C LEU A 89 15.70 -25.47 -8.19
N THR A 90 16.94 -25.47 -7.70
CA THR A 90 17.32 -26.18 -6.48
C THR A 90 16.71 -25.52 -5.24
N SER A 91 16.52 -26.28 -4.15
CA SER A 91 15.86 -25.78 -2.94
C SER A 91 16.52 -24.53 -2.35
N LYS A 92 17.85 -24.39 -2.47
CA LYS A 92 18.60 -23.22 -2.00
C LYS A 92 18.25 -21.94 -2.77
N GLU A 93 18.15 -22.03 -4.08
CA GLU A 93 17.82 -20.86 -4.91
C GLU A 93 16.40 -20.38 -4.60
N LYS A 94 15.45 -21.30 -4.36
CA LYS A 94 14.08 -20.97 -3.93
C LYS A 94 14.03 -20.22 -2.60
N GLU A 95 14.86 -20.64 -1.64
CA GLU A 95 14.96 -20.00 -0.32
C GLU A 95 15.56 -18.58 -0.41
N GLU A 96 16.61 -18.39 -1.21
CA GLU A 96 17.23 -17.08 -1.43
C GLU A 96 16.26 -16.08 -2.08
N TYR A 97 15.46 -16.54 -3.06
CA TYR A 97 14.42 -15.71 -3.66
C TYR A 97 13.31 -15.33 -2.66
N ASN A 98 12.89 -16.26 -1.80
CA ASN A 98 11.87 -16.00 -0.77
C ASN A 98 12.37 -15.06 0.35
N ALA A 99 13.65 -15.10 0.68
CA ALA A 99 14.24 -14.28 1.75
C ALA A 99 14.47 -12.81 1.36
N THR A 100 14.42 -12.47 0.07
CA THR A 100 14.78 -11.12 -0.41
C THR A 100 13.69 -10.07 -0.13
N PHE A 101 12.46 -10.48 0.19
CA PHE A 101 11.30 -9.56 0.25
C PHE A 101 10.44 -9.64 1.53
N ILE A 102 10.82 -10.43 2.55
CA ILE A 102 10.19 -10.46 3.89
C ILE A 102 11.17 -9.89 4.92
#